data_AF-A0A074WWL9-F1
#
_entry.id   AF-A0A074WWL9-F1
#
_cell.length_a   1.000
_cell.length_b   1.000
_cell.length_c   1.000
_cell.angle_alpha   90.00
_cell.angle_beta   90.00
_cell.angle_gamma   90.00
#
_symmetry.space_group_name_H-M   'P 1'
#
loop_
_entity.id
_entity.type
_entity.pdbx_description
1 polymer ?
#
loop_
_entity_poly.entity_id
_entity_poly.type
_entity_poly.pdbx_seq_one_letter_code
_entity_poly.pdbx_strand_id
1 'polypeptide(L)'
;MDTQLVQHRPMDFDQNRLRDVWKHACFLVKVAYDLDWAVGQFEMLEKQAPNCLIKAVLLLNIGMTHTLQAEYEHAEQTFKKVLPLHRFMAPLAHYLLGLVRFELTEYEQAQISFKLCAYILKQTDCNRSYHSLGLDFTLSHHLVQENEEIAAYEWTLKQKG
;
A
#
# COMPACT_ATOMS: atom_id res chain seq x y z
N MET A 1 -5.09 45.91 -29.99
CA MET A 1 -6.05 44.87 -29.59
C MET A 1 -5.22 43.72 -29.06
N ASP A 2 -4.87 43.77 -27.78
CA ASP A 2 -4.07 42.72 -27.14
C ASP A 2 -5.00 41.90 -26.26
N THR A 3 -5.40 40.75 -26.79
CA THR A 3 -6.19 39.75 -26.07
C THR A 3 -5.24 39.03 -25.13
N GLN A 4 -5.21 39.44 -23.86
CA GLN A 4 -4.55 38.70 -22.79
C GLN A 4 -5.26 37.34 -22.63
N LEU A 5 -4.58 36.29 -23.08
CA LEU A 5 -4.88 34.91 -22.72
C LEU A 5 -4.72 34.76 -21.21
N VAL A 6 -5.84 34.73 -20.50
CA VAL A 6 -5.91 34.27 -19.11
C VAL A 6 -5.46 32.81 -19.12
N GLN A 7 -4.19 32.59 -18.81
CA GLN A 7 -3.67 31.26 -18.51
C GLN A 7 -4.37 30.79 -17.23
N HIS A 8 -5.34 29.90 -17.36
CA HIS A 8 -5.84 29.12 -16.24
C HIS A 8 -4.65 28.32 -15.68
N ARG A 9 -4.15 28.78 -14.53
CA ARG A 9 -3.16 28.06 -13.73
C ARG A 9 -3.77 26.68 -13.41
N PRO A 10 -3.11 25.56 -13.76
CA PRO A 10 -3.56 24.25 -13.30
C PRO A 10 -3.59 24.31 -11.77
N MET A 11 -4.72 23.94 -11.17
CA MET A 11 -4.94 23.91 -9.72
C MET A 11 -3.68 23.36 -9.03
N ASP A 12 -2.97 24.22 -8.31
CA ASP A 12 -1.76 23.86 -7.57
C ASP A 12 -2.10 22.66 -6.67
N PHE A 13 -1.45 21.53 -6.92
CA PHE A 13 -1.54 20.39 -6.02
C PHE A 13 -0.93 20.81 -4.68
N ASP A 14 -1.78 21.14 -3.72
CA ASP A 14 -1.33 21.62 -2.41
C ASP A 14 -0.68 20.47 -1.63
N GLN A 15 0.66 20.48 -1.61
CA GLN A 15 1.46 19.53 -0.86
C GLN A 15 1.14 19.56 0.65
N ASN A 16 0.64 20.70 1.18
CA ASN A 16 0.18 20.77 2.56
C ASN A 16 -1.11 19.98 2.74
N ARG A 17 -2.06 20.08 1.81
CA ARG A 17 -3.29 19.29 1.83
C ARG A 17 -3.03 17.78 1.77
N LEU A 18 -2.09 17.32 0.93
CA LEU A 18 -1.66 15.92 0.93
C LEU A 18 -1.11 15.51 2.30
N ARG A 19 -0.18 16.30 2.84
CA ARG A 19 0.45 16.02 4.13
C ARG A 19 -0.57 16.02 5.28
N ASP A 20 -1.55 16.90 5.24
CA ASP A 20 -2.54 17.05 6.29
C ASP A 20 -3.58 15.93 6.25
N VAL A 21 -4.03 15.54 5.05
CA VAL A 21 -4.93 14.38 4.90
C VAL A 21 -4.19 13.07 5.18
N TRP A 22 -2.90 12.96 4.83
CA TRP A 22 -2.07 11.83 5.25
C TRP A 22 -2.03 11.71 6.77
N LYS A 23 -1.64 12.79 7.46
CA LYS A 23 -1.54 12.82 8.92
C LYS A 23 -2.88 12.51 9.57
N HIS A 24 -3.96 13.07 9.02
CA HIS A 24 -5.30 12.88 9.54
C HIS A 24 -5.79 11.44 9.32
N ALA A 25 -5.57 10.85 8.15
CA ALA A 25 -6.02 9.50 7.87
C ALA A 25 -5.16 8.44 8.59
N CYS A 26 -3.86 8.68 8.79
CA CYS A 26 -3.06 7.90 9.74
C CYS A 26 -3.56 8.04 11.19
N PHE A 27 -4.00 9.23 11.61
CA PHE A 27 -4.63 9.44 12.92
C PHE A 27 -5.96 8.68 13.02
N LEU A 28 -6.81 8.70 12.00
CA LEU A 28 -8.08 7.98 12.02
C LEU A 28 -7.89 6.48 12.12
N VAL A 29 -6.94 5.93 11.37
CA VAL A 29 -6.58 4.51 11.44
C VAL A 29 -6.00 4.13 12.82
N LYS A 30 -5.16 4.99 13.41
CA LYS A 30 -4.43 4.65 14.65
C LYS A 30 -5.14 5.06 15.95
N VAL A 31 -6.06 6.02 15.90
CA VAL A 31 -6.60 6.69 17.09
C VAL A 31 -8.13 6.72 17.12
N ALA A 32 -8.78 7.08 16.01
CA ALA A 32 -10.25 7.22 15.99
C ALA A 32 -10.99 5.93 15.62
N TYR A 33 -10.32 5.01 14.92
CA TYR A 33 -10.85 3.75 14.38
C TYR A 33 -12.11 3.91 13.50
N ASP A 34 -12.29 5.08 12.88
CA ASP A 34 -13.31 5.33 11.85
C ASP A 34 -12.73 5.01 10.47
N LEU A 35 -12.70 3.71 10.17
CA LEU A 35 -12.03 3.16 8.99
C LEU A 35 -12.80 3.47 7.69
N ASP A 36 -14.14 3.46 7.73
CA ASP A 36 -14.98 3.76 6.57
C ASP A 36 -14.77 5.19 6.06
N TRP A 37 -14.76 6.15 6.98
CA TRP A 37 -14.52 7.54 6.61
C TRP A 37 -13.09 7.74 6.09
N ALA A 38 -12.10 7.06 6.70
CA ALA A 38 -10.71 7.11 6.26
C ALA A 38 -10.54 6.60 4.82
N VAL A 39 -11.15 5.46 4.46
CA VAL A 39 -11.15 4.94 3.07
C VAL A 39 -11.72 6.00 2.12
N GLY A 40 -12.88 6.56 2.43
CA GLY A 40 -13.53 7.57 1.58
C GLY A 40 -12.65 8.80 1.32
N GLN A 41 -11.91 9.28 2.32
CA GLN A 41 -10.97 10.39 2.13
C GLN A 41 -9.79 10.00 1.23
N PHE A 42 -9.21 8.82 1.45
CA PHE A 42 -8.10 8.37 0.62
C PHE A 42 -8.52 8.16 -0.84
N GLU A 43 -9.70 7.59 -1.09
CA GLU A 43 -10.23 7.44 -2.45
C GLU A 43 -10.46 8.78 -3.15
N MET A 44 -10.97 9.77 -2.43
CA MET A 44 -11.14 11.12 -2.98
C MET A 44 -9.79 11.74 -3.37
N LEU A 45 -8.77 11.58 -2.55
CA LEU A 45 -7.42 12.04 -2.87
C LEU A 45 -6.77 11.27 -4.01
N GLU A 46 -6.98 9.95 -4.07
CA GLU A 46 -6.41 9.08 -5.09
C GLU A 46 -6.83 9.52 -6.49
N LYS A 47 -8.10 9.92 -6.64
CA LYS A 47 -8.65 10.49 -7.88
C LYS A 47 -8.01 11.82 -8.29
N GLN A 48 -7.44 12.55 -7.33
CA GLN A 48 -6.80 13.86 -7.54
C GLN A 48 -5.27 13.77 -7.46
N ALA A 49 -4.71 12.55 -7.45
CA ALA A 49 -3.27 12.35 -7.29
C ALA A 49 -2.49 12.98 -8.46
N PRO A 50 -1.44 13.78 -8.20
CA PRO A 50 -0.75 14.57 -9.21
C PRO A 50 0.33 13.75 -9.93
N ASN A 51 0.72 12.60 -9.37
CA ASN A 51 1.72 11.70 -9.93
C ASN A 51 1.52 10.27 -9.43
N CYS A 52 2.19 9.33 -10.10
CA CYS A 52 2.08 7.89 -9.82
C CYS A 52 2.59 7.51 -8.42
N LEU A 53 3.58 8.21 -7.87
CA LEU A 53 4.12 7.95 -6.55
C LEU A 53 3.08 8.23 -5.45
N ILE A 54 2.46 9.40 -5.50
CA ILE A 54 1.41 9.79 -4.56
C ILE A 54 0.18 8.88 -4.71
N LYS A 55 -0.21 8.56 -5.95
CA LYS A 55 -1.31 7.62 -6.21
C LYS A 55 -1.03 6.24 -5.60
N ALA A 56 0.16 5.71 -5.81
CA ALA A 56 0.59 4.41 -5.25
C ALA A 56 0.54 4.39 -3.72
N VAL A 57 1.00 5.45 -3.10
CA VAL A 57 0.94 5.66 -1.64
C VAL A 57 -0.50 5.69 -1.12
N LEU A 58 -1.39 6.41 -1.81
CA LEU A 58 -2.80 6.51 -1.40
C LEU A 58 -3.48 5.14 -1.51
N LEU A 59 -3.22 4.41 -2.60
CA LEU A 59 -3.70 3.03 -2.77
C LEU A 59 -3.16 2.08 -1.68
N LEU A 60 -1.90 2.23 -1.24
CA LEU A 60 -1.39 1.45 -0.11
C LEU A 60 -2.17 1.73 1.17
N ASN A 61 -2.49 3.00 1.45
CA ASN A 61 -3.29 3.34 2.63
C ASN A 61 -4.74 2.83 2.53
N ILE A 62 -5.38 2.92 1.36
CA ILE A 62 -6.71 2.34 1.12
C ILE A 62 -6.69 0.84 1.39
N GLY A 63 -5.73 0.12 0.78
CA GLY A 63 -5.61 -1.32 0.96
C GLY A 63 -5.35 -1.73 2.41
N MET A 64 -4.47 -1.01 3.13
CA MET A 64 -4.23 -1.26 4.56
C MET A 64 -5.47 -1.01 5.40
N THR A 65 -6.27 0.01 5.05
CA THR A 65 -7.51 0.32 5.78
C THR A 65 -8.54 -0.79 5.55
N HIS A 66 -8.72 -1.28 4.32
CA HIS A 66 -9.54 -2.46 4.04
C HIS A 66 -9.04 -3.71 4.80
N THR A 67 -7.73 -3.92 4.89
CA THR A 67 -7.16 -5.02 5.70
C THR A 67 -7.57 -4.90 7.17
N LEU A 68 -7.55 -3.69 7.75
CA LEU A 68 -7.99 -3.46 9.13
C LEU A 68 -9.49 -3.67 9.33
N GLN A 69 -10.28 -3.51 8.27
CA GLN A 69 -11.71 -3.82 8.24
C GLN A 69 -12.00 -5.31 7.97
N ALA A 70 -10.96 -6.15 7.81
CA ALA A 70 -11.07 -7.53 7.35
C ALA A 70 -11.73 -7.70 5.96
N GLU A 71 -11.73 -6.63 5.15
CA GLU A 71 -12.19 -6.65 3.75
C GLU A 71 -11.05 -7.07 2.82
N TYR A 72 -10.59 -8.30 3.00
CA TYR A 72 -9.36 -8.79 2.40
C TYR A 72 -9.39 -8.82 0.87
N GLU A 73 -10.53 -9.12 0.24
CA GLU A 73 -10.66 -9.10 -1.22
C GLU A 73 -10.50 -7.67 -1.79
N HIS A 74 -11.05 -6.66 -1.12
CA HIS A 74 -10.89 -5.26 -1.51
C HIS A 74 -9.45 -4.79 -1.31
N ALA A 75 -8.82 -5.19 -0.21
CA ALA A 75 -7.41 -4.93 0.05
C ALA A 75 -6.53 -5.55 -1.05
N GLU A 76 -6.75 -6.81 -1.42
CA GLU A 76 -5.98 -7.52 -2.44
C GLU A 76 -6.06 -6.81 -3.80
N GLN A 77 -7.27 -6.47 -4.24
CA GLN A 77 -7.49 -5.74 -5.49
C GLN A 77 -6.80 -4.36 -5.48
N THR A 78 -6.83 -3.67 -4.34
CA THR A 78 -6.22 -2.35 -4.19
C THR A 78 -4.70 -2.43 -4.24
N PHE A 79 -4.08 -3.39 -3.55
CA PHE A 79 -2.62 -3.57 -3.60
C PHE A 79 -2.12 -3.98 -4.99
N LYS A 80 -2.88 -4.79 -5.75
CA LYS A 80 -2.55 -5.09 -7.15
C LYS A 80 -2.43 -3.84 -8.03
N LYS A 81 -3.25 -2.80 -7.77
CA LYS A 81 -3.19 -1.52 -8.51
C LYS A 81 -1.90 -0.73 -8.24
N VAL A 82 -1.17 -1.01 -7.15
CA VAL A 82 0.09 -0.33 -6.81
C VAL A 82 1.25 -0.80 -7.70
N LEU A 83 1.27 -2.09 -8.06
CA LEU A 83 2.35 -2.75 -8.79
C LEU A 83 2.72 -2.05 -10.12
N PRO A 84 1.78 -1.64 -11.00
CA PRO A 84 2.13 -0.96 -12.24
C PRO A 84 2.54 0.51 -12.07
N LEU A 85 2.28 1.13 -10.92
CA LEU A 85 2.43 2.57 -10.75
C LEU A 85 3.86 3.00 -10.42
N HIS A 86 4.55 2.26 -9.55
CA HIS A 86 5.84 2.71 -9.05
C HIS A 86 6.74 1.57 -8.56
N ARG A 87 7.90 1.39 -9.21
CA ARG A 87 8.87 0.34 -8.87
C ARG A 87 9.34 0.40 -7.41
N PHE A 88 9.45 1.59 -6.82
CA PHE A 88 9.84 1.70 -5.41
C PHE A 88 8.77 1.17 -4.43
N MET A 89 7.50 1.18 -4.83
CA MET A 89 6.39 0.68 -4.00
C MET A 89 6.15 -0.82 -4.15
N ALA A 90 6.61 -1.41 -5.26
CA ALA A 90 6.38 -2.81 -5.57
C ALA A 90 6.76 -3.80 -4.44
N PRO A 91 7.90 -3.66 -3.72
CA PRO A 91 8.22 -4.56 -2.60
C PRO A 91 7.15 -4.54 -1.51
N LEU A 92 6.74 -3.37 -1.05
CA LEU A 92 5.72 -3.23 -0.01
C LEU A 92 4.35 -3.72 -0.48
N ALA A 93 3.97 -3.44 -1.71
CA ALA A 93 2.72 -3.96 -2.29
C ALA A 93 2.72 -5.50 -2.35
N HIS A 94 3.82 -6.13 -2.75
CA HIS A 94 3.94 -7.59 -2.73
C HIS A 94 3.91 -8.17 -1.31
N TYR A 95 4.55 -7.52 -0.34
CA TYR A 95 4.49 -7.93 1.06
C TYR A 95 3.06 -7.89 1.60
N LEU A 96 2.35 -6.78 1.40
CA LEU A 96 0.97 -6.62 1.86
C LEU A 96 -0.01 -7.56 1.14
N LEU A 97 0.20 -7.84 -0.15
CA LEU A 97 -0.52 -8.90 -0.87
C LEU A 97 -0.30 -10.26 -0.22
N GLY A 98 0.93 -10.56 0.21
CA GLY A 98 1.24 -11.80 0.92
C GLY A 98 0.43 -11.95 2.20
N LEU A 99 0.38 -10.90 3.01
CA LEU A 99 -0.41 -10.88 4.25
C LEU A 99 -1.91 -11.07 4.00
N VAL A 100 -2.48 -10.31 3.06
CA VAL A 100 -3.92 -10.41 2.74
C VAL A 100 -4.28 -11.78 2.19
N ARG A 101 -3.45 -12.36 1.32
CA ARG A 101 -3.66 -13.73 0.79
C ARG A 101 -3.54 -14.79 1.88
N PHE A 102 -2.69 -14.56 2.87
CA PHE A 102 -2.59 -15.43 4.03
C PHE A 102 -3.90 -15.43 4.83
N GLU A 103 -4.47 -14.25 5.11
CA GLU A 103 -5.77 -14.09 5.78
C GLU A 103 -6.93 -14.74 4.98
N LEU A 104 -6.85 -14.71 3.65
CA LEU A 104 -7.78 -15.42 2.75
C LEU A 104 -7.55 -16.95 2.70
N THR A 105 -6.59 -17.48 3.46
CA THR A 105 -6.15 -18.89 3.46
C THR A 105 -5.58 -19.37 2.11
N GLU A 106 -5.16 -18.45 1.26
CA GLU A 106 -4.50 -18.68 -0.03
C GLU A 106 -2.99 -18.81 0.15
N TYR A 107 -2.57 -19.73 1.02
CA TYR A 107 -1.19 -19.82 1.51
C TYR A 107 -0.12 -19.95 0.41
N GLU A 108 -0.42 -20.64 -0.69
CA GLU A 108 0.49 -20.73 -1.85
C GLU A 108 0.69 -19.36 -2.51
N GLN A 109 -0.38 -18.59 -2.71
CA GLN A 109 -0.30 -17.25 -3.31
C GLN A 109 0.33 -16.24 -2.36
N ALA A 110 0.13 -16.40 -1.05
CA ALA A 110 0.84 -15.64 -0.03
C ALA A 110 2.36 -15.86 -0.14
N GLN A 111 2.78 -17.13 -0.20
CA GLN A 111 4.19 -17.51 -0.35
C GLN A 111 4.82 -16.92 -1.63
N ILE A 112 4.13 -16.99 -2.77
CA ILE A 112 4.59 -16.37 -4.02
C ILE A 112 4.80 -14.86 -3.85
N SER A 113 3.89 -14.19 -3.16
CA SER A 113 3.95 -12.74 -2.95
C SER A 113 5.14 -12.35 -2.08
N PHE A 114 5.41 -13.09 -0.99
CA PHE A 114 6.59 -12.86 -0.17
C PHE A 114 7.90 -13.14 -0.93
N LYS A 115 7.96 -14.20 -1.74
CA LYS A 115 9.12 -14.48 -2.60
C LYS A 115 9.40 -13.35 -3.59
N LEU A 116 8.37 -12.79 -4.24
CA LEU A 116 8.50 -11.64 -5.12
C LEU A 116 9.01 -10.40 -4.37
N CYS A 117 8.49 -10.14 -3.17
CA CYS A 117 8.99 -9.07 -2.31
C CYS A 117 10.49 -9.24 -1.99
N ALA A 118 10.89 -10.43 -1.51
CA ALA A 118 12.27 -10.74 -1.17
C ALA A 118 13.20 -10.61 -2.39
N TYR A 119 12.76 -11.08 -3.56
CA TYR A 119 13.52 -10.97 -4.80
C TYR A 119 13.81 -9.52 -5.19
N ILE A 120 12.86 -8.61 -5.02
CA ILE A 120 13.08 -7.18 -5.30
C ILE A 120 13.93 -6.54 -4.21
N LEU A 121 13.71 -6.88 -2.93
CA LEU A 121 14.50 -6.34 -1.82
C LEU A 121 15.98 -6.69 -1.94
N LYS A 122 16.34 -7.92 -2.33
CA LYS A 122 17.74 -8.34 -2.55
C LYS A 122 18.45 -7.58 -3.66
N GLN A 123 17.70 -7.01 -4.61
CA GLN A 123 18.27 -6.14 -5.65
C GLN A 123 18.52 -4.72 -5.16
N THR A 124 18.02 -4.37 -3.97
CA THR A 124 18.18 -3.08 -3.30
C THR A 124 18.77 -3.30 -1.90
N ASP A 125 18.95 -2.30 -1.04
CA ASP A 125 19.74 -2.39 0.21
C ASP A 125 19.22 -3.35 1.33
N CYS A 126 18.58 -4.48 0.99
CA CYS A 126 17.99 -5.53 1.84
C CYS A 126 16.86 -5.08 2.78
N ASN A 127 16.89 -3.84 3.25
CA ASN A 127 15.91 -3.19 4.07
C ASN A 127 15.47 -1.87 3.40
N ARG A 128 14.20 -1.51 3.60
CA ARG A 128 13.61 -0.32 2.99
C ARG A 128 12.67 0.39 3.96
N SER A 129 12.99 1.64 4.26
CA SER A 129 12.11 2.51 5.03
C SER A 129 11.17 3.28 4.12
N TYR A 130 9.91 3.40 4.53
CA TYR A 130 8.89 4.21 3.87
C TYR A 130 8.52 5.47 4.70
N HIS A 131 9.28 5.77 5.76
CA HIS A 131 9.00 6.90 6.66
C HIS A 131 9.05 8.25 5.95
N SER A 132 9.96 8.43 5.00
CA SER A 132 10.08 9.68 4.20
C SER A 132 8.86 9.97 3.35
N LEU A 133 8.06 8.93 3.08
CA LEU A 133 6.80 9.07 2.38
C LEU A 133 5.67 9.33 3.36
N GLY A 134 5.82 8.96 4.64
CA GLY A 134 4.83 9.11 5.70
C GLY A 134 4.23 7.77 6.13
N LEU A 135 4.65 6.65 5.53
CA LEU A 135 4.23 5.31 5.95
C LEU A 135 5.14 4.93 7.12
N ASP A 136 4.56 4.69 8.29
CA ASP A 136 5.25 4.28 9.51
C ASP A 136 5.61 2.79 9.44
N PHE A 137 6.44 2.42 8.46
CA PHE A 137 6.80 1.05 8.16
C PHE A 137 8.22 0.96 7.59
N THR A 138 8.96 -0.03 8.08
CA THR A 138 10.25 -0.44 7.53
C THR A 138 10.18 -1.91 7.15
N LEU A 139 10.31 -2.15 5.85
CA LEU A 139 10.28 -3.49 5.26
C LEU A 139 11.69 -4.08 5.34
N SER A 140 11.88 -5.15 6.10
CA SER A 140 13.17 -5.84 6.21
C SER A 140 13.11 -7.20 5.51
N HIS A 141 14.27 -7.65 5.00
CA HIS A 141 14.37 -9.00 4.43
C HIS A 141 13.96 -10.08 5.43
N HIS A 142 14.34 -9.92 6.70
CA HIS A 142 14.01 -10.85 7.78
C HIS A 142 12.49 -11.02 7.93
N LEU A 143 11.76 -9.90 8.02
CA LEU A 143 10.30 -9.91 8.16
C LEU A 143 9.63 -10.65 6.99
N VAL A 144 10.12 -10.43 5.76
CA VAL A 144 9.58 -11.10 4.57
C VAL A 144 9.85 -12.60 4.61
N GLN A 145 11.04 -13.01 5.04
CA GLN A 145 11.40 -14.41 5.14
C GLN A 145 10.57 -15.14 6.19
N GLU A 146 10.40 -14.57 7.39
CA GLU A 146 9.57 -15.15 8.45
C GLU A 146 8.13 -15.39 7.97
N ASN A 147 7.54 -14.41 7.28
CA ASN A 147 6.18 -14.54 6.75
C ASN A 147 6.08 -15.57 5.63
N GLU A 148 7.12 -15.73 4.81
CA GLU A 148 7.19 -16.78 3.78
C GLU A 148 7.24 -18.18 4.39
N GLU A 149 8.03 -18.36 5.45
CA GLU A 149 8.15 -19.63 6.18
C GLU A 149 6.82 -20.01 6.87
N ILE A 150 6.14 -19.04 7.50
CA ILE A 150 4.81 -19.24 8.09
C ILE A 150 3.80 -19.66 7.02
N ALA A 151 3.75 -18.97 5.88
CA ALA A 151 2.86 -19.32 4.77
C ALA A 151 3.15 -20.71 4.20
N ALA A 152 4.43 -21.09 4.09
CA ALA A 152 4.83 -22.41 3.64
C ALA A 152 4.38 -23.51 4.62
N TYR A 153 4.53 -23.27 5.93
CA TYR A 153 4.10 -24.18 6.98
C TYR A 153 2.58 -24.42 6.91
N GLU A 154 1.78 -23.36 6.88
CA GLU A 154 0.31 -23.45 6.79
C GLU A 154 -0.16 -24.15 5.51
N TRP A 155 0.50 -23.88 4.38
CA TRP A 155 0.23 -24.60 3.14
C TRP A 155 0.46 -26.11 3.31
N THR A 156 1.54 -26.55 3.97
CA THR A 156 1.78 -27.99 4.20
C THR A 156 0.76 -28.63 5.13
N LEU A 157 0.26 -27.91 6.13
CA LEU A 157 -0.81 -28.40 7.01
C LEU A 157 -2.12 -28.58 6.23
N LYS A 158 -2.48 -27.60 5.40
CA LYS A 158 -3.68 -27.62 4.56
C LYS A 158 -3.72 -28.80 3.59
N GLN A 159 -2.56 -29.30 3.13
CA GLN A 159 -2.48 -30.47 2.25
C GLN A 159 -2.61 -31.82 2.97
N LYS A 160 -2.42 -31.83 4.31
CA LYS A 160 -2.42 -33.05 5.13
C LYS A 160 -3.75 -33.32 5.84
N GLY A 161 -4.61 -32.32 5.93
CA GLY A 161 -5.99 -32.44 6.46
C GLY A 161 -6.98 -32.70 5.34
#